data_AF-A0A956PKP1-F1
#
_entry.id   AF-A0A956PKP1-F1
#
_cell.length_a   1.000
_cell.length_b   1.000
_cell.length_c   1.000
_cell.angle_alpha   90.00
_cell.angle_beta   90.00
_cell.angle_gamma   90.00
#
_symmetry.space_group_name_H-M   'P 1'
#
loop_
_entity.id
_entity.type
_entity.pdbx_description
1 polymer ?
#
loop_
_entity_poly.entity_id
_entity_poly.type
_entity_poly.pdbx_seq_one_letter_code
_entity_poly.pdbx_strand_id
1 'polypeptide(L)'
;MNKRIIVGVVAASLLGFGCQPTSNPADTSTPAVQATTAATATATPDATATPEQAQGGLPYEFPTNPPAAEPGTFVFVPMASSVERVMNGSEKRVTNFRPRELVKTGPETSTVKDGSEYDAPNSLVFPCQPDAKAAVGDIVLGYPQFGSWEVAIVTDATDPSKPKVHFFKPVYSGSQPEGDQFVGQLEAGQFRILKDELDSGTRVLYPDGDEKGYGQVVKAEGDRVLLEMFGGDLAAFDKSEVTPIPVKPALKTGDKVQAPFGKGMDPATVAKVDEKIGRVWVTFDGRETQGESVFCYTQILPGQ
;
A
#
# COMPACT_ATOMS: atom_id res chain seq x y z
N MET A 1 3.29 26.29 -46.12
CA MET A 1 4.61 26.92 -45.93
C MET A 1 5.47 25.98 -45.12
N ASN A 2 6.49 25.42 -45.77
CA ASN A 2 7.49 24.53 -45.18
C ASN A 2 8.51 25.33 -44.38
N LYS A 3 8.91 24.85 -43.20
CA LYS A 3 10.25 25.10 -42.67
C LYS A 3 10.85 23.78 -42.17
N ARG A 4 12.14 23.64 -42.48
CA ARG A 4 12.93 22.42 -42.60
C ARG A 4 14.28 22.72 -41.94
N ILE A 5 14.92 21.69 -41.36
CA ILE A 5 16.37 21.54 -41.07
C ILE A 5 16.78 22.28 -39.75
N ILE A 6 17.63 21.78 -38.84
CA ILE A 6 18.96 21.17 -39.01
C ILE A 6 19.33 20.16 -37.90
N VAL A 7 20.04 19.12 -38.32
CA VAL A 7 20.73 18.04 -37.60
C VAL A 7 22.01 18.51 -36.90
N GLY A 8 22.31 17.98 -35.71
CA GLY A 8 23.62 18.11 -35.06
C GLY A 8 24.13 16.76 -34.57
N VAL A 9 25.12 16.21 -35.27
CA VAL A 9 25.89 15.00 -34.95
C VAL A 9 27.01 15.35 -33.97
N VAL A 10 27.22 14.55 -32.93
CA VAL A 10 28.50 14.52 -32.20
C VAL A 10 29.03 13.10 -32.22
N ALA A 11 30.12 12.92 -32.96
CA ALA A 11 31.00 11.77 -32.90
C ALA A 11 32.29 12.20 -32.20
N ALA A 12 32.75 11.41 -31.24
CA ALA A 12 34.16 11.40 -30.84
C ALA A 12 34.52 10.00 -30.36
N SER A 13 35.57 9.47 -30.95
CA SER A 13 36.09 8.12 -30.77
C SER A 13 37.53 8.16 -30.27
N LEU A 14 37.87 7.10 -29.52
CA LEU A 14 39.12 6.32 -29.55
C LEU A 14 40.33 6.70 -28.66
N LEU A 15 40.97 5.57 -28.26
CA LEU A 15 42.32 5.32 -27.70
C LEU A 15 42.40 5.31 -26.15
N GLY A 16 42.71 4.23 -25.43
CA GLY A 16 43.26 2.90 -25.78
C GLY A 16 44.64 2.72 -25.14
N PHE A 17 44.79 1.77 -24.19
CA PHE A 17 46.01 1.05 -23.74
C PHE A 17 45.48 0.03 -22.68
N GLY A 18 45.74 -1.28 -22.66
CA GLY A 18 46.74 -2.12 -23.31
C GLY A 18 47.45 -2.98 -22.24
N CYS A 19 47.30 -4.31 -22.33
CA CYS A 19 48.14 -5.39 -21.77
C CYS A 19 47.91 -5.95 -20.34
N GLN A 20 47.27 -7.13 -20.29
CA GLN A 20 47.57 -8.33 -19.46
C GLN A 20 48.78 -9.10 -20.05
N PRO A 21 49.20 -10.31 -19.58
CA PRO A 21 49.29 -10.94 -18.24
C PRO A 21 50.67 -11.65 -18.01
N THR A 22 50.90 -12.31 -16.85
CA THR A 22 51.72 -13.55 -16.62
C THR A 22 51.86 -13.79 -15.10
N SER A 23 51.25 -14.82 -14.49
CA SER A 23 51.61 -16.26 -14.38
C SER A 23 52.43 -16.63 -13.11
N ASN A 24 51.87 -17.59 -12.37
CA ASN A 24 52.27 -18.29 -11.13
C ASN A 24 53.69 -18.93 -11.17
N PRO A 25 54.32 -19.42 -10.05
CA PRO A 25 53.78 -20.57 -9.30
C PRO A 25 54.02 -20.59 -7.77
N ALA A 26 53.41 -21.64 -7.20
CA ALA A 26 53.30 -22.07 -5.81
C ALA A 26 54.61 -22.17 -5.00
N ASP A 27 54.47 -21.98 -3.68
CA ASP A 27 55.31 -22.65 -2.70
C ASP A 27 54.46 -23.20 -1.54
N THR A 28 54.66 -24.49 -1.30
CA THR A 28 54.08 -25.31 -0.24
C THR A 28 54.83 -25.14 1.08
N SER A 29 54.12 -24.90 2.18
CA SER A 29 54.46 -25.50 3.49
C SER A 29 53.38 -25.22 4.54
N THR A 30 52.91 -26.29 5.19
CA THR A 30 52.21 -26.33 6.48
C THR A 30 53.09 -27.23 7.36
N PRO A 31 53.47 -26.85 8.59
CA PRO A 31 52.62 -26.99 9.79
C PRO A 31 52.84 -25.80 10.78
N ALA A 32 52.13 -25.58 11.89
CA ALA A 32 51.44 -26.44 12.82
C ALA A 32 50.43 -25.62 13.65
N VAL A 33 49.56 -26.35 14.32
CA VAL A 33 48.50 -25.94 15.24
C VAL A 33 48.99 -25.04 16.38
N GLN A 34 48.30 -23.91 16.60
CA GLN A 34 48.11 -23.34 17.94
C GLN A 34 46.70 -22.75 18.04
N ALA A 35 45.90 -23.36 18.92
CA ALA A 35 44.60 -22.88 19.31
C ALA A 35 44.78 -21.64 20.21
N THR A 36 44.25 -20.51 19.76
CA THR A 36 44.11 -19.31 20.58
C THR A 36 42.63 -18.93 20.57
N THR A 37 41.98 -19.13 21.71
CA THR A 37 40.62 -18.70 22.01
C THR A 37 40.55 -17.18 21.92
N ALA A 38 39.92 -16.66 20.86
CA ALA A 38 39.63 -15.23 20.71
C ALA A 38 38.19 -14.97 21.16
N ALA A 39 38.04 -14.08 22.14
CA ALA A 39 36.77 -13.59 22.65
C ALA A 39 35.94 -12.98 21.51
N THR A 40 34.69 -13.41 21.39
CA THR A 40 33.70 -12.81 20.49
C THR A 40 33.37 -11.41 21.00
N ALA A 41 33.91 -10.39 20.33
CA ALA A 41 33.45 -9.03 20.47
C ALA A 41 32.06 -8.93 19.82
N THR A 42 31.05 -8.62 20.62
CA THR A 42 29.70 -8.29 20.16
C THR A 42 29.80 -7.00 19.34
N ALA A 43 29.64 -7.10 18.02
CA ALA A 43 29.54 -5.93 17.17
C ALA A 43 28.18 -5.25 17.39
N THR A 44 28.22 -3.99 17.79
CA THR A 44 27.10 -3.05 17.71
C THR A 44 26.66 -2.92 16.25
N PRO A 45 25.36 -2.98 15.90
CA PRO A 45 24.93 -2.78 14.53
C PRO A 45 25.21 -1.34 14.12
N ASP A 46 26.07 -1.19 13.11
CA ASP A 46 26.38 0.09 12.48
C ASP A 46 25.19 0.49 11.61
N ALA A 47 24.48 1.54 12.01
CA ALA A 47 23.33 2.09 11.33
C ALA A 47 23.79 2.94 10.14
N THR A 48 24.24 2.31 9.06
CA THR A 48 24.32 2.96 7.74
C THR A 48 24.30 1.90 6.62
N ALA A 49 23.21 1.15 6.51
CA ALA A 49 22.95 0.38 5.30
C ALA A 49 22.60 1.35 4.16
N THR A 50 23.47 1.40 3.15
CA THR A 50 23.14 1.99 1.85
C THR A 50 22.08 1.12 1.19
N PRO A 51 20.97 1.65 0.66
CA PRO A 51 19.89 0.81 0.14
C PRO A 51 20.37 -0.03 -1.04
N GLU A 52 20.14 -1.33 -0.92
CA GLU A 52 20.26 -2.32 -1.98
C GLU A 52 19.32 -1.92 -3.13
N GLN A 53 19.74 -2.12 -4.38
CA GLN A 53 19.04 -1.54 -5.54
C GLN A 53 17.61 -2.08 -5.70
N ALA A 54 16.65 -1.18 -5.98
CA ALA A 54 15.26 -1.53 -6.30
C ALA A 54 15.18 -2.59 -7.41
N GLN A 55 14.54 -3.71 -7.13
CA GLN A 55 14.31 -4.78 -8.12
C GLN A 55 13.28 -4.34 -9.18
N GLY A 56 13.49 -4.72 -10.44
CA GLY A 56 12.48 -4.62 -11.50
C GLY A 56 12.14 -3.20 -12.01
N GLY A 57 12.98 -2.19 -11.73
CA GLY A 57 12.76 -0.82 -12.24
C GLY A 57 11.60 -0.06 -11.57
N LEU A 58 11.13 -0.54 -10.42
CA LEU A 58 10.16 0.16 -9.60
C LEU A 58 10.80 1.40 -8.94
N PRO A 59 10.03 2.49 -8.72
CA PRO A 59 10.54 3.65 -7.98
C PRO A 59 10.63 3.40 -6.45
N TYR A 60 10.41 2.16 -6.01
CA TYR A 60 10.45 1.71 -4.62
C TYR A 60 10.94 0.26 -4.54
N GLU A 61 11.47 -0.13 -3.38
CA GLU A 61 11.97 -1.48 -3.11
C GLU A 61 10.91 -2.34 -2.40
N PHE A 62 10.25 -3.22 -3.15
CA PHE A 62 9.20 -4.08 -2.64
C PHE A 62 9.19 -5.44 -3.35
N PRO A 63 8.84 -6.55 -2.67
CA PRO A 63 8.70 -7.86 -3.30
C PRO A 63 7.77 -7.87 -4.52
N THR A 64 8.14 -8.64 -5.53
CA THR A 64 7.40 -8.77 -6.81
C THR A 64 6.81 -10.16 -7.00
N ASN A 65 6.57 -10.93 -5.92
CA ASN A 65 6.06 -12.29 -6.09
C ASN A 65 4.69 -12.27 -6.79
N PRO A 66 4.42 -13.26 -7.66
CA PRO A 66 3.13 -13.39 -8.34
C PRO A 66 1.97 -13.33 -7.34
N PRO A 67 0.84 -12.70 -7.69
CA PRO A 67 -0.33 -12.67 -6.83
C PRO A 67 -0.83 -14.11 -6.58
N ALA A 68 -1.29 -14.39 -5.36
CA ALA A 68 -1.97 -15.64 -5.02
C ALA A 68 -3.39 -15.66 -5.60
N ALA A 69 -3.49 -15.68 -6.93
CA ALA A 69 -4.71 -15.65 -7.71
C ALA A 69 -4.54 -16.51 -8.97
N GLU A 70 -5.60 -17.22 -9.35
CA GLU A 70 -5.62 -18.00 -10.58
C GLU A 70 -6.02 -17.12 -11.77
N PRO A 71 -5.44 -17.34 -12.96
CA PRO A 71 -5.95 -16.76 -14.20
C PRO A 71 -7.47 -16.98 -14.38
N GLY A 72 -8.17 -15.97 -14.87
CA GLY A 72 -9.63 -15.91 -14.98
C GLY A 72 -10.35 -15.40 -13.73
N THR A 73 -9.63 -15.12 -12.64
CA THR A 73 -10.19 -14.43 -11.45
C THR A 73 -9.95 -12.92 -11.51
N PHE A 74 -10.54 -12.17 -10.58
CA PHE A 74 -10.31 -10.73 -10.46
C PHE A 74 -9.18 -10.42 -9.46
N VAL A 75 -8.37 -9.44 -9.82
CA VAL A 75 -7.35 -8.82 -8.96
C VAL A 75 -7.58 -7.33 -8.92
N PHE A 76 -7.29 -6.70 -7.79
CA PHE A 76 -7.18 -5.25 -7.75
C PHE A 76 -5.79 -4.84 -8.27
N VAL A 77 -5.79 -3.79 -9.09
CA VAL A 77 -4.59 -3.25 -9.74
C VAL A 77 -4.89 -1.80 -10.15
N PRO A 78 -3.92 -0.89 -10.31
CA PRO A 78 -4.16 0.46 -10.86
C PRO A 78 -4.47 0.42 -12.36
N MET A 79 -5.01 1.51 -12.91
CA MET A 79 -5.17 1.63 -14.37
C MET A 79 -3.82 1.70 -15.10
N ALA A 80 -3.77 1.17 -16.33
CA ALA A 80 -2.56 1.09 -17.16
C ALA A 80 -1.80 2.41 -17.25
N SER A 81 -2.48 3.52 -17.54
CA SER A 81 -1.84 4.85 -17.65
C SER A 81 -1.21 5.32 -16.33
N SER A 82 -1.77 4.92 -15.18
CA SER A 82 -1.21 5.27 -13.88
C SER A 82 0.03 4.43 -13.57
N VAL A 83 0.02 3.15 -13.95
CA VAL A 83 1.21 2.30 -13.87
C VAL A 83 2.33 2.90 -14.72
N GLU A 84 2.05 3.22 -15.98
CA GLU A 84 3.03 3.81 -16.91
C GLU A 84 3.67 5.08 -16.33
N ARG A 85 2.86 6.00 -15.78
CA ARG A 85 3.36 7.26 -15.20
C ARG A 85 4.23 7.07 -13.97
N VAL A 86 3.95 6.06 -13.15
CA VAL A 86 4.82 5.73 -12.01
C VAL A 86 6.11 5.06 -12.47
N MET A 87 6.02 4.13 -13.42
CA MET A 87 7.19 3.42 -13.94
C MET A 87 8.15 4.34 -14.70
N ASN A 88 7.65 5.37 -15.38
CA ASN A 88 8.48 6.36 -16.07
C ASN A 88 8.89 7.56 -15.19
N GLY A 89 8.47 7.57 -13.91
CA GLY A 89 8.82 8.61 -12.94
C GLY A 89 8.11 9.96 -13.12
N SER A 90 7.13 10.07 -14.02
CA SER A 90 6.35 11.30 -14.19
C SER A 90 5.33 11.52 -13.07
N GLU A 91 4.92 10.46 -12.38
CA GLU A 91 4.14 10.52 -11.14
C GLU A 91 4.74 9.60 -10.08
N LYS A 92 4.45 9.89 -8.82
CA LYS A 92 4.82 9.05 -7.67
C LYS A 92 3.65 8.25 -7.09
N ARG A 93 2.45 8.51 -7.61
CA ARG A 93 1.18 7.96 -7.13
C ARG A 93 0.52 7.08 -8.17
N VAL A 94 -0.10 6.02 -7.70
CA VAL A 94 -0.98 5.18 -8.50
C VAL A 94 -2.44 5.55 -8.22
N THR A 95 -3.30 5.42 -9.23
CA THR A 95 -4.70 5.81 -9.14
C THR A 95 -5.60 4.79 -9.83
N ASN A 96 -6.88 4.78 -9.45
CA ASN A 96 -7.90 3.93 -10.04
C ASN A 96 -7.57 2.43 -9.87
N PHE A 97 -7.30 2.06 -8.62
CA PHE A 97 -7.33 0.67 -8.20
C PHE A 97 -8.74 0.13 -8.33
N ARG A 98 -8.92 -0.93 -9.11
CA ARG A 98 -10.20 -1.62 -9.23
C ARG A 98 -10.02 -3.08 -9.64
N PRO A 99 -11.03 -3.93 -9.41
CA PRO A 99 -11.04 -5.31 -9.89
C PRO A 99 -10.90 -5.36 -11.41
N ARG A 100 -9.92 -6.12 -11.90
CA ARG A 100 -9.68 -6.44 -13.31
C ARG A 100 -9.39 -7.93 -13.46
N GLU A 101 -9.74 -8.48 -14.61
CA GLU A 101 -9.51 -9.91 -14.89
C GLU A 101 -8.01 -10.17 -14.99
N LEU A 102 -7.50 -11.12 -14.22
CA LEU A 102 -6.14 -11.63 -14.31
C LEU A 102 -6.07 -12.61 -15.48
N VAL A 103 -5.29 -12.28 -16.50
CA VAL A 103 -5.14 -13.12 -17.70
C VAL A 103 -4.01 -14.12 -17.53
N LYS A 104 -2.89 -13.67 -16.94
CA LYS A 104 -1.69 -14.49 -16.77
C LYS A 104 -0.82 -13.95 -15.63
N THR A 105 -0.22 -14.85 -14.87
CA THR A 105 0.82 -14.52 -13.90
C THR A 105 2.21 -14.69 -14.52
N GLY A 106 3.07 -13.71 -14.28
CA GLY A 106 4.50 -13.76 -14.58
C GLY A 106 5.33 -13.53 -13.32
N PRO A 107 6.65 -13.74 -13.38
CA PRO A 107 7.52 -13.69 -12.21
C PRO A 107 7.59 -12.29 -11.58
N GLU A 108 7.59 -11.22 -12.38
CA GLU A 108 7.69 -9.83 -11.90
C GLU A 108 6.44 -8.99 -12.22
N THR A 109 5.78 -9.31 -13.32
CA THR A 109 4.56 -8.66 -13.80
C THR A 109 3.47 -9.68 -14.07
N SER A 110 2.22 -9.24 -14.00
CA SER A 110 1.05 -10.02 -14.37
C SER A 110 0.24 -9.28 -15.43
N THR A 111 -0.27 -10.03 -16.41
CA THR A 111 -1.12 -9.50 -17.47
C THR A 111 -2.56 -9.46 -16.97
N VAL A 112 -3.17 -8.29 -17.05
CA VAL A 112 -4.57 -8.04 -16.65
C VAL A 112 -5.35 -7.42 -17.80
N LYS A 113 -6.67 -7.58 -17.79
CA LYS A 113 -7.55 -7.08 -18.85
C LYS A 113 -8.52 -6.01 -18.37
N ASP A 114 -8.55 -4.89 -19.09
CA ASP A 114 -9.43 -3.75 -18.88
C ASP A 114 -9.80 -3.09 -20.21
N GLY A 115 -10.70 -3.74 -20.96
CA GLY A 115 -10.90 -3.46 -22.39
C GLY A 115 -9.75 -4.01 -23.23
N SER A 116 -8.53 -3.54 -22.97
CA SER A 116 -7.27 -4.04 -23.51
C SER A 116 -6.43 -4.72 -22.42
N GLU A 117 -5.51 -5.59 -22.83
CA GLU A 117 -4.53 -6.20 -21.92
C GLU A 117 -3.36 -5.24 -21.67
N TYR A 118 -2.82 -5.28 -20.45
CA TYR A 118 -1.57 -4.63 -20.09
C TYR A 118 -0.87 -5.41 -18.97
N ASP A 119 0.44 -5.23 -18.87
CA ASP A 119 1.24 -5.81 -17.80
C ASP A 119 1.34 -4.84 -16.62
N ALA A 120 1.03 -5.33 -15.42
CA ALA A 120 1.16 -4.59 -14.18
C ALA A 120 2.25 -5.23 -13.30
N PRO A 121 3.08 -4.43 -12.61
CA PRO A 121 4.01 -4.94 -11.61
C PRO A 121 3.27 -5.72 -10.52
N ASN A 122 3.76 -6.90 -10.17
CA ASN A 122 3.16 -7.75 -9.14
C ASN A 122 3.09 -7.07 -7.76
N SER A 123 3.97 -6.11 -7.49
CA SER A 123 3.94 -5.26 -6.28
C SER A 123 2.65 -4.43 -6.15
N LEU A 124 1.97 -4.16 -7.27
CA LEU A 124 0.72 -3.39 -7.35
C LEU A 124 -0.51 -4.28 -7.63
N VAL A 125 -0.35 -5.60 -7.66
CA VAL A 125 -1.43 -6.54 -7.92
C VAL A 125 -1.69 -7.37 -6.66
N PHE A 126 -2.94 -7.40 -6.22
CA PHE A 126 -3.36 -8.24 -5.10
C PHE A 126 -4.74 -8.85 -5.34
N PRO A 127 -4.98 -10.08 -4.83
CA PRO A 127 -6.17 -10.85 -5.14
C PRO A 127 -7.47 -10.22 -4.62
N CYS A 128 -8.54 -10.33 -5.42
CA CYS A 128 -9.90 -10.38 -4.86
C CYS A 128 -10.17 -11.78 -4.29
N GLN A 129 -11.28 -11.95 -3.58
CA GLN A 129 -11.69 -13.24 -3.04
C GLN A 129 -12.86 -13.80 -3.88
N PRO A 130 -12.62 -14.70 -4.86
CA PRO A 130 -13.64 -15.14 -5.83
C PRO A 130 -14.86 -15.77 -5.15
N ASP A 131 -14.64 -16.51 -4.07
CA ASP A 131 -15.68 -17.24 -3.32
C ASP A 131 -16.13 -16.52 -2.04
N ALA A 132 -15.78 -15.23 -1.87
CA ALA A 132 -16.14 -14.50 -0.66
C ALA A 132 -17.66 -14.43 -0.47
N LYS A 133 -18.06 -14.66 0.78
CA LYS A 133 -19.44 -14.47 1.27
C LYS A 133 -19.37 -13.59 2.49
N ALA A 134 -19.86 -12.36 2.36
CA ALA A 134 -19.81 -11.38 3.45
C ALA A 134 -21.07 -11.45 4.31
N ALA A 135 -20.93 -11.16 5.60
CA ALA A 135 -22.01 -10.98 6.54
C ALA A 135 -22.25 -9.48 6.82
N VAL A 136 -23.45 -9.12 7.27
CA VAL A 136 -23.73 -7.75 7.74
C VAL A 136 -22.75 -7.37 8.85
N GLY A 137 -22.13 -6.20 8.70
CA GLY A 137 -21.11 -5.68 9.61
C GLY A 137 -19.67 -6.11 9.28
N ASP A 138 -19.44 -6.97 8.28
CA ASP A 138 -18.09 -7.22 7.79
C ASP A 138 -17.50 -5.96 7.17
N ILE A 139 -16.18 -5.79 7.34
CA ILE A 139 -15.42 -4.75 6.67
C ILE A 139 -14.83 -5.35 5.39
N VAL A 140 -15.02 -4.66 4.27
CA VAL A 140 -14.63 -5.14 2.94
C VAL A 140 -13.89 -4.06 2.18
N LEU A 141 -13.00 -4.45 1.27
CA LEU A 141 -12.46 -3.57 0.25
C LEU A 141 -13.20 -3.84 -1.06
N GLY A 142 -13.78 -2.79 -1.61
CA GLY A 142 -14.54 -2.83 -2.86
C GLY A 142 -14.13 -1.70 -3.79
N TYR A 143 -14.95 -1.48 -4.82
CA TYR A 143 -14.80 -0.41 -5.78
C TYR A 143 -16.16 0.28 -6.00
N PRO A 144 -16.33 1.56 -5.60
CA PRO A 144 -17.52 2.34 -5.92
C PRO A 144 -17.52 2.75 -7.40
N GLN A 145 -18.72 2.96 -7.96
CA GLN A 145 -18.92 3.26 -9.39
C GLN A 145 -18.08 4.44 -9.93
N PHE A 146 -17.77 5.44 -9.09
CA PHE A 146 -16.98 6.62 -9.45
C PHE A 146 -15.87 6.89 -8.43
N GLY A 147 -14.91 5.96 -8.33
CA GLY A 147 -13.78 6.12 -7.43
C GLY A 147 -12.57 5.26 -7.78
N SER A 148 -11.71 5.10 -6.79
CA SER A 148 -10.72 4.03 -6.70
C SER A 148 -11.25 2.98 -5.71
N TRP A 149 -10.46 1.97 -5.38
CA TRP A 149 -10.74 1.08 -4.25
C TRP A 149 -11.14 1.86 -2.99
N GLU A 150 -12.06 1.30 -2.21
CA GLU A 150 -12.52 1.95 -1.00
C GLU A 150 -12.96 0.91 0.00
N VAL A 151 -12.65 1.16 1.27
CA VAL A 151 -13.11 0.29 2.36
C VAL A 151 -14.59 0.56 2.59
N ALA A 152 -15.36 -0.45 2.96
CA ALA A 152 -16.78 -0.34 3.25
C ALA A 152 -17.19 -1.27 4.38
N ILE A 153 -18.37 -1.02 4.93
CA ILE A 153 -19.06 -1.96 5.83
C ILE A 153 -20.26 -2.56 5.11
N VAL A 154 -20.48 -3.86 5.27
CA VAL A 154 -21.65 -4.55 4.72
C VAL A 154 -22.89 -4.17 5.50
N THR A 155 -23.91 -3.67 4.79
CA THR A 155 -25.18 -3.23 5.37
C THR A 155 -26.35 -4.18 5.04
N ASP A 156 -26.24 -4.96 3.97
CA ASP A 156 -27.21 -5.99 3.56
C ASP A 156 -26.47 -7.16 2.91
N ALA A 157 -26.71 -8.36 3.45
CA ALA A 157 -26.12 -9.61 2.97
C ALA A 157 -27.20 -10.63 2.54
N THR A 158 -28.35 -10.16 2.04
CA THR A 158 -29.39 -11.03 1.48
C THR A 158 -28.83 -11.93 0.37
N ASP A 159 -27.92 -11.40 -0.45
CA ASP A 159 -26.99 -12.17 -1.27
C ASP A 159 -25.56 -11.93 -0.75
N PRO A 160 -24.98 -12.85 0.04
CA PRO A 160 -23.63 -12.70 0.60
C PRO A 160 -22.52 -12.57 -0.43
N SER A 161 -22.74 -13.02 -1.67
CA SER A 161 -21.77 -12.90 -2.78
C SER A 161 -21.86 -11.56 -3.50
N LYS A 162 -22.95 -10.81 -3.29
CA LYS A 162 -23.20 -9.49 -3.86
C LYS A 162 -23.77 -8.52 -2.81
N PRO A 163 -23.06 -8.32 -1.69
CA PRO A 163 -23.59 -7.55 -0.57
C PRO A 163 -23.81 -6.09 -0.95
N LYS A 164 -24.79 -5.45 -0.30
CA LYS A 164 -24.81 -3.99 -0.25
C LYS A 164 -23.91 -3.50 0.87
N VAL A 165 -23.25 -2.39 0.60
CA VAL A 165 -22.26 -1.81 1.49
C VAL A 165 -22.46 -0.32 1.63
N HIS A 166 -21.93 0.24 2.71
CA HIS A 166 -21.71 1.67 2.85
C HIS A 166 -20.20 1.93 2.85
N PHE A 167 -19.70 2.61 1.81
CA PHE A 167 -18.29 2.95 1.65
C PHE A 167 -17.82 4.00 2.66
N PHE A 168 -16.59 3.85 3.14
CA PHE A 168 -15.91 4.72 4.10
C PHE A 168 -15.27 5.92 3.43
N LYS A 169 -16.09 6.71 2.73
CA LYS A 169 -15.62 7.97 2.17
C LYS A 169 -15.59 9.06 3.23
N PRO A 170 -14.44 9.72 3.44
CA PRO A 170 -14.36 10.88 4.31
C PRO A 170 -15.21 12.02 3.75
N VAL A 171 -15.93 12.70 4.64
CA VAL A 171 -16.66 13.93 4.33
C VAL A 171 -15.74 15.09 4.65
N TYR A 172 -15.02 15.57 3.65
CA TYR A 172 -14.13 16.71 3.78
C TYR A 172 -14.92 18.01 3.56
N SER A 173 -14.59 19.05 4.34
CA SER A 173 -15.33 20.32 4.52
C SER A 173 -16.51 20.17 5.49
N GLY A 174 -16.79 21.20 6.30
CA GLY A 174 -17.86 21.27 7.32
C GLY A 174 -19.30 21.12 6.79
N SER A 175 -19.46 20.46 5.66
CA SER A 175 -20.68 19.87 5.15
C SER A 175 -21.13 18.74 6.08
N GLN A 176 -22.45 18.62 6.27
CA GLN A 176 -23.03 17.51 7.02
C GLN A 176 -22.57 16.18 6.40
N PRO A 177 -22.35 15.13 7.23
CA PRO A 177 -22.04 13.81 6.70
C PRO A 177 -23.10 13.42 5.66
N GLU A 178 -22.67 13.14 4.43
CA GLU A 178 -23.50 12.92 3.23
C GLU A 178 -24.33 11.60 3.29
N GLY A 179 -25.02 11.33 4.39
CA GLY A 179 -26.05 10.30 4.54
C GLY A 179 -25.76 8.98 3.82
N ASP A 180 -26.76 8.48 3.10
CA ASP A 180 -26.74 7.24 2.30
C ASP A 180 -26.03 7.39 0.93
N GLN A 181 -25.32 8.50 0.67
CA GLN A 181 -24.71 8.75 -0.66
C GLN A 181 -23.52 7.82 -0.97
N PHE A 182 -23.04 7.09 0.03
CA PHE A 182 -21.95 6.12 -0.13
C PHE A 182 -22.42 4.67 -0.12
N VAL A 183 -23.71 4.43 -0.36
CA VAL A 183 -24.23 3.08 -0.53
C VAL A 183 -23.86 2.54 -1.91
N GLY A 184 -23.44 1.27 -1.96
CA GLY A 184 -23.20 0.55 -3.21
C GLY A 184 -23.53 -0.92 -3.10
N GLN A 185 -23.42 -1.62 -4.22
CA GLN A 185 -23.51 -3.07 -4.29
C GLN A 185 -22.21 -3.60 -4.89
N LEU A 186 -21.63 -4.59 -4.22
CA LEU A 186 -20.42 -5.28 -4.71
C LEU A 186 -20.81 -6.42 -5.63
N GLU A 187 -19.94 -6.73 -6.58
CA GLU A 187 -20.12 -7.86 -7.50
C GLU A 187 -19.34 -9.09 -7.00
N ALA A 188 -19.85 -10.27 -7.36
CA ALA A 188 -19.25 -11.54 -6.98
C ALA A 188 -17.80 -11.64 -7.46
N GLY A 189 -16.91 -12.04 -6.54
CA GLY A 189 -15.48 -12.16 -6.79
C GLY A 189 -14.72 -10.85 -7.02
N GLN A 190 -15.36 -9.69 -6.88
CA GLN A 190 -14.75 -8.36 -7.10
C GLN A 190 -14.53 -7.57 -5.81
N PHE A 191 -14.48 -8.26 -4.68
CA PHE A 191 -14.18 -7.65 -3.39
C PHE A 191 -13.34 -8.60 -2.54
N ARG A 192 -12.88 -8.10 -1.40
CA ARG A 192 -12.25 -8.90 -0.35
C ARG A 192 -12.78 -8.49 1.02
N ILE A 193 -12.95 -9.46 1.89
CA ILE A 193 -13.22 -9.22 3.32
C ILE A 193 -11.88 -8.90 3.99
N LEU A 194 -11.84 -7.82 4.76
CA LEU A 194 -10.68 -7.38 5.52
C LEU A 194 -10.77 -7.96 6.94
N LYS A 195 -9.76 -8.75 7.31
CA LYS A 195 -9.68 -9.40 8.63
C LYS A 195 -8.43 -9.00 9.37
N ASP A 196 -7.33 -8.85 8.66
CA ASP A 196 -6.03 -8.54 9.22
C ASP A 196 -5.71 -7.04 9.06
N GLU A 197 -5.02 -6.45 10.04
CA GLU A 197 -4.76 -5.01 10.08
C GLU A 197 -3.77 -4.53 8.99
N LEU A 198 -3.10 -5.47 8.32
CA LEU A 198 -2.21 -5.22 7.18
C LEU A 198 -2.77 -5.75 5.85
N ASP A 199 -4.06 -6.07 5.79
CA ASP A 199 -4.72 -6.36 4.52
C ASP A 199 -4.67 -5.14 3.58
N SER A 200 -4.62 -5.36 2.27
CA SER A 200 -4.72 -4.25 1.30
C SER A 200 -5.98 -3.42 1.55
N GLY A 201 -5.82 -2.09 1.58
CA GLY A 201 -6.88 -1.13 1.86
C GLY A 201 -6.96 -0.68 3.33
N THR A 202 -6.36 -1.41 4.28
CA THR A 202 -6.30 -0.98 5.70
C THR A 202 -5.35 0.21 5.89
N ARG A 203 -5.27 0.73 7.12
CA ARG A 203 -4.51 1.93 7.44
C ARG A 203 -3.45 1.62 8.49
N VAL A 204 -2.33 2.33 8.39
CA VAL A 204 -1.23 2.22 9.34
C VAL A 204 -0.66 3.60 9.64
N LEU A 205 0.06 3.68 10.75
CA LEU A 205 1.04 4.73 10.99
C LEU A 205 2.42 4.25 10.53
N TYR A 206 3.20 5.11 9.90
CA TYR A 206 4.57 4.85 9.47
C TYR A 206 5.54 5.88 10.07
N PRO A 207 6.83 5.55 10.25
CA PRO A 207 7.83 6.52 10.71
C PRO A 207 8.05 7.62 9.67
N ASP A 208 7.96 8.89 10.08
CA ASP A 208 8.21 10.07 9.25
C ASP A 208 9.05 11.09 10.02
N GLY A 209 10.37 10.85 10.06
CA GLY A 209 11.29 11.60 10.91
C GLY A 209 10.99 11.37 12.39
N ASP A 210 10.84 12.48 13.14
CA ASP A 210 10.45 12.44 14.56
C ASP A 210 8.93 12.27 14.77
N GLU A 211 8.16 12.27 13.68
CA GLU A 211 6.71 12.15 13.70
C GLU A 211 6.24 10.82 13.11
N LYS A 212 4.91 10.59 13.15
CA LYS A 212 4.26 9.48 12.47
C LYS A 212 3.42 10.00 11.32
N GLY A 213 3.64 9.43 10.14
CA GLY A 213 2.76 9.62 9.00
C GLY A 213 1.59 8.63 9.03
N TYR A 214 0.49 8.97 8.37
CA TYR A 214 -0.70 8.16 8.22
C TYR A 214 -0.86 7.72 6.76
N GLY A 215 -0.98 6.41 6.51
CA GLY A 215 -0.99 5.85 5.15
C GLY A 215 -1.97 4.70 4.97
N GLN A 216 -2.18 4.30 3.72
CA GLN A 216 -3.00 3.16 3.33
C GLN A 216 -2.13 2.00 2.84
N VAL A 217 -2.43 0.79 3.29
CA VAL A 217 -1.73 -0.42 2.86
C VAL A 217 -2.12 -0.73 1.42
N VAL A 218 -1.13 -0.75 0.54
CA VAL A 218 -1.31 -1.23 -0.83
C VAL A 218 -1.19 -2.74 -0.87
N LYS A 219 -0.09 -3.27 -0.33
CA LYS A 219 0.21 -4.70 -0.28
C LYS A 219 1.15 -4.99 0.88
N ALA A 220 0.93 -6.11 1.55
CA ALA A 220 1.85 -6.64 2.55
C ALA A 220 2.39 -7.99 2.05
N GLU A 221 3.71 -8.18 2.09
CA GLU A 221 4.37 -9.35 1.52
C GLU A 221 5.69 -9.64 2.23
N GLY A 222 5.90 -10.88 2.67
CA GLY A 222 7.02 -11.21 3.54
C GLY A 222 7.03 -10.31 4.78
N ASP A 223 8.17 -9.69 5.08
CA ASP A 223 8.34 -8.75 6.18
C ASP A 223 8.15 -7.28 5.78
N ARG A 224 7.68 -7.02 4.55
CA ARG A 224 7.53 -5.68 3.98
C ARG A 224 6.07 -5.28 3.83
N VAL A 225 5.81 -3.99 3.86
CA VAL A 225 4.51 -3.38 3.51
C VAL A 225 4.71 -2.20 2.56
N LEU A 226 4.00 -2.21 1.44
CA LEU A 226 3.93 -1.10 0.49
C LEU A 226 2.75 -0.22 0.90
N LEU A 227 3.00 1.06 1.10
CA LEU A 227 2.02 2.05 1.51
C LEU A 227 1.81 3.11 0.43
N GLU A 228 0.56 3.56 0.30
CA GLU A 228 0.24 4.88 -0.21
C GLU A 228 0.31 5.87 0.97
N MET A 229 1.34 6.71 0.98
CA MET A 229 1.60 7.70 2.02
C MET A 229 0.65 8.89 1.91
N PHE A 230 0.62 9.73 2.94
CA PHE A 230 -0.07 11.02 2.86
C PHE A 230 0.44 11.84 1.66
N GLY A 231 -0.47 12.26 0.78
CA GLY A 231 -0.13 12.92 -0.50
C GLY A 231 -0.09 11.99 -1.72
N GLY A 232 -0.15 10.67 -1.51
CA GLY A 232 -0.29 9.64 -2.56
C GLY A 232 1.01 8.98 -3.02
N ASP A 233 2.16 9.40 -2.48
CA ASP A 233 3.46 8.81 -2.81
C ASP A 233 3.53 7.35 -2.32
N LEU A 234 4.12 6.47 -3.13
CA LEU A 234 4.36 5.07 -2.75
C LEU A 234 5.69 4.90 -2.02
N ALA A 235 5.68 4.19 -0.90
CA ALA A 235 6.90 3.80 -0.18
C ALA A 235 6.74 2.46 0.54
N ALA A 236 7.85 1.74 0.67
CA ALA A 236 7.91 0.45 1.33
C ALA A 236 8.58 0.57 2.71
N PHE A 237 8.02 -0.14 3.69
CA PHE A 237 8.48 -0.15 5.08
C PHE A 237 8.58 -1.60 5.57
N ASP A 238 9.35 -1.81 6.64
CA ASP A 238 9.30 -3.07 7.36
C ASP A 238 8.01 -3.14 8.19
N LYS A 239 7.40 -4.32 8.27
CA LYS A 239 6.19 -4.54 9.06
C LYS A 239 6.37 -4.19 10.53
N SER A 240 7.59 -4.33 11.05
CA SER A 240 7.94 -3.98 12.43
C SER A 240 8.02 -2.47 12.69
N GLU A 241 8.11 -1.65 11.66
CA GLU A 241 8.23 -0.19 11.77
C GLU A 241 6.88 0.53 11.72
N VAL A 242 5.86 -0.14 11.16
CA VAL A 242 4.51 0.41 11.04
C VAL A 242 3.65 0.02 12.25
N THR A 243 2.74 0.91 12.62
CA THR A 243 1.70 0.62 13.63
C THR A 243 0.38 0.40 12.90
N PRO A 244 -0.16 -0.83 12.86
CA PRO A 244 -1.44 -1.08 12.24
C PRO A 244 -2.60 -0.40 12.97
N ILE A 245 -3.62 0.02 12.21
CA ILE A 245 -4.88 0.54 12.76
C ILE A 245 -5.93 -0.58 12.70
N PRO A 246 -6.66 -0.85 13.80
CA PRO A 246 -7.66 -1.91 13.82
C PRO A 246 -8.72 -1.76 12.72
N VAL A 247 -9.06 -2.87 12.08
CA VAL A 247 -10.05 -2.89 10.99
C VAL A 247 -11.46 -2.51 11.50
N LYS A 248 -11.79 -2.94 12.72
CA LYS A 248 -13.08 -2.68 13.36
C LYS A 248 -12.90 -2.51 14.88
N PRO A 249 -12.43 -1.33 15.34
CA PRO A 249 -12.25 -1.07 16.75
C PRO A 249 -13.59 -1.06 17.51
N ALA A 250 -13.61 -1.63 18.72
CA ALA A 250 -14.74 -1.52 19.62
C ALA A 250 -14.71 -0.15 20.32
N LEU A 251 -15.49 0.80 19.81
CA LEU A 251 -15.53 2.18 20.28
C LEU A 251 -16.86 2.51 20.94
N LYS A 252 -16.83 3.36 21.97
CA LYS A 252 -18.02 3.97 22.59
C LYS A 252 -17.78 5.46 22.86
N THR A 253 -18.86 6.21 23.01
CA THR A 253 -18.79 7.63 23.42
C THR A 253 -17.96 7.79 24.69
N GLY A 254 -17.07 8.78 24.69
CA GLY A 254 -16.14 9.08 25.77
C GLY A 254 -14.77 8.40 25.66
N ASP A 255 -14.59 7.43 24.75
CA ASP A 255 -13.29 6.81 24.55
C ASP A 255 -12.26 7.84 24.04
N LYS A 256 -11.06 7.76 24.61
CA LYS A 256 -9.89 8.48 24.11
C LYS A 256 -9.27 7.71 22.95
N VAL A 257 -8.99 8.40 21.86
CA VAL A 257 -8.51 7.83 20.61
C VAL A 257 -7.50 8.77 19.95
N GLN A 258 -6.85 8.30 18.89
CA GLN A 258 -6.22 9.18 17.90
C GLN A 258 -7.02 9.12 16.60
N ALA A 259 -7.15 10.26 15.93
CA ALA A 259 -7.87 10.39 14.67
C ALA A 259 -7.04 11.17 13.63
N PRO A 260 -7.21 10.91 12.31
CA PRO A 260 -6.40 11.54 11.28
C PRO A 260 -6.52 13.06 11.29
N PHE A 261 -5.39 13.74 11.34
CA PHE A 261 -5.31 15.20 11.25
C PHE A 261 -4.01 15.61 10.54
N GLY A 262 -4.13 16.35 9.44
CA GLY A 262 -2.98 16.63 8.58
C GLY A 262 -2.35 15.33 8.05
N LYS A 263 -1.02 15.20 8.18
CA LYS A 263 -0.25 14.03 7.72
C LYS A 263 -0.22 12.86 8.71
N GLY A 264 -0.67 13.05 9.95
CA GLY A 264 -0.59 12.07 11.04
C GLY A 264 -1.93 11.90 11.75
N MET A 265 -1.88 11.71 13.07
CA MET A 265 -3.06 11.58 13.91
C MET A 265 -2.93 12.43 15.17
N ASP A 266 -4.01 13.10 15.56
CA ASP A 266 -4.09 13.91 16.77
C ASP A 266 -5.00 13.23 17.82
N PRO A 267 -4.76 13.46 19.13
CA PRO A 267 -5.64 13.00 20.19
C PRO A 267 -7.05 13.55 20.06
N ALA A 268 -8.04 12.69 20.27
CA ALA A 268 -9.45 13.03 20.20
C ALA A 268 -10.28 12.19 21.18
N THR A 269 -11.53 12.61 21.37
CA THR A 269 -12.52 11.91 22.19
C THR A 269 -13.70 11.52 21.32
N VAL A 270 -14.16 10.26 21.41
CA VAL A 270 -15.34 9.79 20.66
C VAL A 270 -16.59 10.48 21.19
N ALA A 271 -17.27 11.22 20.32
CA ALA A 271 -18.56 11.85 20.60
C ALA A 271 -19.72 10.90 20.32
N LYS A 272 -19.66 10.18 19.18
CA LYS A 272 -20.72 9.29 18.73
C LYS A 272 -20.17 8.18 17.84
N VAL A 273 -20.82 7.02 17.85
CA VAL A 273 -20.55 5.91 16.94
C VAL A 273 -21.85 5.51 16.24
N ASP A 274 -21.80 5.32 14.93
CA ASP A 274 -22.84 4.65 14.15
C ASP A 274 -22.27 3.35 13.57
N GLU A 275 -22.51 2.25 14.30
CA GLU A 275 -21.96 0.95 13.96
C GLU A 275 -22.52 0.36 12.68
N LYS A 276 -23.71 0.79 12.25
CA LYS A 276 -24.37 0.26 11.05
C LYS A 276 -23.64 0.67 9.77
N ILE A 277 -23.07 1.87 9.78
CA ILE A 277 -22.34 2.44 8.64
C ILE A 277 -20.86 2.73 8.98
N GLY A 278 -20.39 2.25 10.14
CA GLY A 278 -19.00 2.33 10.58
C GLY A 278 -18.46 3.75 10.76
N ARG A 279 -19.33 4.72 11.10
CA ARG A 279 -18.95 6.13 11.28
C ARG A 279 -18.67 6.43 12.74
N VAL A 280 -17.65 7.26 12.96
CA VAL A 280 -17.20 7.70 14.28
C VAL A 280 -17.07 9.22 14.26
N TRP A 281 -17.79 9.89 15.15
CA TRP A 281 -17.65 11.31 15.40
C TRP A 281 -16.68 11.50 16.55
N VAL A 282 -15.71 12.38 16.39
CA VAL A 282 -14.73 12.72 17.42
C VAL A 282 -14.61 14.21 17.60
N THR A 283 -14.24 14.64 18.80
CA THR A 283 -13.81 16.00 19.09
C THR A 283 -12.32 15.97 19.40
N PHE A 284 -11.53 16.77 18.68
CA PHE A 284 -10.09 16.86 18.91
C PHE A 284 -9.80 17.59 20.23
N ASP A 285 -8.93 16.99 21.04
CA ASP A 285 -8.59 17.52 22.37
C ASP A 285 -7.90 18.90 22.22
N GLY A 286 -8.37 19.91 22.97
CA GLY A 286 -7.87 21.30 22.88
C GLY A 286 -8.36 22.07 21.65
N ARG A 287 -9.29 21.52 20.87
CA ARG A 287 -9.90 22.14 19.67
C ARG A 287 -11.42 22.02 19.67
N GLU A 288 -12.04 21.98 20.84
CA GLU A 288 -13.47 21.72 21.03
C GLU A 288 -14.35 22.75 20.31
N THR A 289 -13.86 23.97 20.14
CA THR A 289 -14.55 25.06 19.42
C THR A 289 -14.67 24.82 17.92
N GLN A 290 -13.92 23.87 17.34
CA GLN A 290 -14.02 23.48 15.93
C GLN A 290 -15.16 22.46 15.66
N GLY A 291 -15.79 21.94 16.71
CA GLY A 291 -16.88 20.97 16.61
C GLY A 291 -16.40 19.53 16.38
N GLU A 292 -17.34 18.68 15.96
CA GLU A 292 -17.09 17.26 15.69
C GLU A 292 -16.51 17.05 14.29
N SER A 293 -15.58 16.11 14.17
CA SER A 293 -15.08 15.57 12.90
C SER A 293 -15.56 14.13 12.73
N VAL A 294 -15.82 13.71 11.49
CA VAL A 294 -16.36 12.37 11.18
C VAL A 294 -15.32 11.54 10.46
N PHE A 295 -15.08 10.33 10.96
CA PHE A 295 -14.18 9.34 10.41
C PHE A 295 -14.87 7.99 10.32
N CYS A 296 -14.19 7.00 9.72
CA CYS A 296 -14.65 5.62 9.69
C CYS A 296 -13.80 4.71 10.58
N TYR A 297 -14.31 3.52 10.92
CA TYR A 297 -13.65 2.55 11.80
C TYR A 297 -12.17 2.30 11.49
N THR A 298 -11.81 2.07 10.23
CA THR A 298 -10.43 1.77 9.80
C THR A 298 -9.47 2.96 9.90
N GLN A 299 -9.95 4.10 10.40
CA GLN A 299 -9.17 5.34 10.50
C GLN A 299 -8.92 5.76 11.95
N ILE A 300 -9.55 5.10 12.92
CA ILE A 300 -9.44 5.46 14.34
C ILE A 300 -8.50 4.50 15.03
N LEU A 301 -7.46 5.03 15.68
CA LEU A 301 -6.59 4.27 16.55
C LEU A 301 -7.11 4.40 17.99
N PRO A 302 -7.61 3.31 18.61
CA PRO A 302 -8.04 3.35 20.00
C PRO A 302 -6.89 3.79 20.92
N GLY A 303 -7.19 4.59 21.95
CA GLY A 303 -6.20 4.91 22.98
C GLY A 303 -5.73 3.62 23.66
N GLN A 304 -4.41 3.44 23.73
CA GLN A 304 -3.77 2.37 24.49
C GLN A 304 -3.73 2.70 25.98
#